data_AF-A0A975DKW7-F1
#
_entry.id   AF-A0A975DKW7-F1
#
_cell.length_a   1.000
_cell.length_b   1.000
_cell.length_c   1.000
_cell.angle_alpha   90.00
_cell.angle_beta   90.00
_cell.angle_gamma   90.00
#
_symmetry.space_group_name_H-M   'P 1'
#
loop_
_entity.id
_entity.type
_entity.pdbx_description
1 polymer ?
#
loop_
_entity_poly.entity_id
_entity_poly.type
_entity_poly.pdbx_seq_one_letter_code
_entity_poly.pdbx_strand_id
1 'polypeptide(L)'
;MKASLFAKLGLLLMMSLSINVQSQTVNDKSPLGINVTGINYWSSQWMLIDVMKQASDGQGHLWAPGNSSTWHTGEYDKLDLDDQGWPKSLPKEDDQTVQYRYVTSIVFGDNHHAPTGRYVVLYDGEGTLEYIGPSKVSSLSSPGRDILNLPKDSALMVRITQTDPNNNGNYLRNIRIISPGGICNRDAFHFANRPSDCEATFTPFEYLYQTQTFHPLFLEDIKRFGSLRFLNMFITNGNGEQTWETRSAFNYATWALGTGAPFETAIKMANKVQAEPWFNVPARVNDDYIKEMAKLIKSQLDGNLSFAIELGNEIWNNAYPYSLDATWMEQQGRATWPQAAVTDFEFRLNYFGMRSAQMCQLFKAEFGEQASRVKCMMGGFVANDWVTDRILSCPLYAQTEGGYVCSKDMYGVAIAPYFAGYFHEDKYLPLWQDWLDNEFRKRL
;
A
#
# COMPACT_ATOMS: atom_id res chain seq x y z
N MET A 1 48.46 -52.72 49.90
CA MET A 1 48.94 -52.59 48.51
C MET A 1 47.71 -52.56 47.61
N LYS A 2 47.57 -51.49 46.81
CA LYS A 2 46.54 -51.19 45.79
C LYS A 2 45.16 -50.63 46.23
N ALA A 3 44.96 -49.38 45.77
CA ALA A 3 43.77 -48.76 45.16
C ALA A 3 42.65 -48.19 46.05
N SER A 4 42.56 -46.85 46.09
CA SER A 4 41.44 -46.11 45.47
C SER A 4 41.78 -44.61 45.34
N LEU A 5 41.79 -44.11 44.09
CA LEU A 5 41.88 -42.68 43.75
C LEU A 5 40.53 -42.28 43.15
N PHE A 6 39.75 -41.45 43.85
CA PHE A 6 38.56 -40.74 43.36
C PHE A 6 38.67 -39.31 43.92
N ALA A 7 38.22 -38.23 43.30
CA ALA A 7 37.85 -37.86 41.94
C ALA A 7 37.70 -36.33 42.01
N LYS A 8 38.40 -35.56 41.17
CA LYS A 8 38.08 -34.13 40.95
C LYS A 8 37.49 -34.02 39.55
N LEU A 9 36.17 -33.82 39.49
CA LEU A 9 35.42 -33.53 38.27
C LEU A 9 35.75 -32.09 37.83
N GLY A 10 36.38 -31.94 36.66
CA GLY A 10 36.46 -30.68 35.93
C GLY A 10 35.22 -30.53 35.05
N LEU A 11 34.46 -29.45 35.25
CA LEU A 11 33.32 -29.09 34.43
C LEU A 11 33.84 -28.35 33.18
N LEU A 12 33.79 -28.98 32.00
CA LEU A 12 34.03 -28.30 30.72
C LEU A 12 32.73 -27.63 30.27
N LEU A 13 32.74 -26.29 30.21
CA LEU A 13 31.66 -25.51 29.61
C LEU A 13 31.79 -25.57 28.08
N MET A 14 30.91 -26.29 27.39
CA MET A 14 30.77 -26.17 25.93
C MET A 14 29.98 -24.89 25.62
N MET A 15 30.66 -23.84 25.17
CA MET A 15 30.00 -22.72 24.49
C MET A 15 29.57 -23.20 23.09
N SER A 16 28.28 -23.41 22.91
CA SER A 16 27.67 -23.57 21.59
C SER A 16 27.74 -22.22 20.86
N LEU A 17 28.68 -22.07 19.92
CA LEU A 17 28.60 -21.01 18.91
C LEU A 17 27.39 -21.31 18.03
N SER A 18 26.28 -20.60 18.28
CA SER A 18 25.18 -20.51 17.33
C SER A 18 25.66 -19.70 16.13
N ILE A 19 26.09 -20.37 15.07
CA ILE A 19 26.31 -19.73 13.78
C ILE A 19 24.91 -19.37 13.25
N ASN A 20 24.53 -18.10 13.39
CA ASN A 20 23.38 -17.56 12.66
C ASN A 20 23.76 -17.55 11.16
N VAL A 21 23.43 -18.64 10.46
CA VAL A 21 23.39 -18.62 9.01
C VAL A 21 22.17 -17.77 8.65
N GLN A 22 22.37 -16.47 8.51
CA GLN A 22 21.35 -15.58 7.97
C GLN A 22 21.12 -16.04 6.53
N SER A 23 19.96 -16.63 6.27
CA SER A 23 19.57 -17.07 4.93
C SER A 23 19.66 -15.87 4.01
N GLN A 24 20.57 -15.91 3.04
CA GLN A 24 20.73 -14.81 2.10
C GLN A 24 19.41 -14.65 1.33
N THR A 25 18.78 -13.48 1.43
CA THR A 25 17.53 -13.21 0.74
C THR A 25 17.80 -12.97 -0.75
N VAL A 26 16.78 -13.16 -1.59
CA VAL A 26 16.91 -13.02 -3.06
C VAL A 26 17.37 -11.61 -3.46
N ASN A 27 17.05 -10.59 -2.66
CA ASN A 27 17.35 -9.19 -2.94
C ASN A 27 18.52 -8.60 -2.13
N ASP A 28 19.24 -9.38 -1.31
CA ASP A 28 20.34 -8.88 -0.47
C ASP A 28 21.41 -8.07 -1.23
N LYS A 29 21.54 -8.27 -2.54
CA LYS A 29 22.47 -7.54 -3.42
C LYS A 29 21.79 -6.81 -4.56
N SER A 30 20.46 -6.68 -4.53
CA SER A 30 19.72 -6.05 -5.62
C SER A 30 19.96 -4.53 -5.61
N PRO A 31 20.53 -3.96 -6.68
CA PRO A 31 20.74 -2.51 -6.77
C PRO A 31 19.47 -1.78 -7.22
N LEU A 32 18.39 -2.51 -7.50
CA LEU A 32 17.16 -1.96 -8.07
C LEU A 32 16.06 -1.87 -7.02
N GLY A 33 15.36 -0.74 -7.04
CA GLY A 33 14.05 -0.59 -6.41
C GLY A 33 12.95 -0.48 -7.45
N ILE A 34 11.71 -0.68 -7.03
CA ILE A 34 10.52 -0.51 -7.88
C ILE A 34 9.47 0.32 -7.17
N ASN A 35 8.71 1.12 -7.93
CA ASN A 35 7.52 1.78 -7.42
C ASN A 35 6.32 0.82 -7.55
N VAL A 36 5.73 0.44 -6.42
CA VAL A 36 4.56 -0.43 -6.36
C VAL A 36 3.33 0.39 -6.72
N THR A 37 2.55 -0.12 -7.67
CA THR A 37 1.31 0.52 -8.13
C THR A 37 0.21 0.50 -7.07
N GLY A 38 -0.86 1.24 -7.31
CA GLY A 38 -2.03 1.34 -6.41
C GLY A 38 -2.84 0.05 -6.31
N ILE A 39 -3.66 -0.04 -5.27
CA ILE A 39 -4.65 -1.11 -5.08
C ILE A 39 -6.02 -0.54 -5.48
N ASN A 40 -6.60 -1.02 -6.58
CA ASN A 40 -7.90 -0.54 -7.07
C ASN A 40 -8.57 -1.56 -8.00
N TYR A 41 -9.83 -1.37 -8.35
CA TYR A 41 -10.60 -2.32 -9.16
C TYR A 41 -10.08 -2.51 -10.60
N TRP A 42 -9.38 -1.51 -11.12
CA TRP A 42 -8.74 -1.52 -12.44
C TRP A 42 -7.27 -2.00 -12.40
N SER A 43 -6.75 -2.35 -11.22
CA SER A 43 -5.38 -2.82 -11.06
C SER A 43 -5.15 -4.17 -11.72
N SER A 44 -4.22 -4.26 -12.66
CA SER A 44 -3.93 -5.50 -13.40
C SER A 44 -3.09 -6.52 -12.61
N GLN A 45 -2.33 -6.07 -11.62
CA GLN A 45 -1.48 -6.93 -10.81
C GLN A 45 -2.30 -7.77 -9.82
N TRP A 46 -1.93 -9.05 -9.65
CA TRP A 46 -2.57 -9.94 -8.68
C TRP A 46 -1.97 -9.69 -7.31
N MET A 47 -2.26 -8.56 -6.67
CA MET A 47 -1.56 -8.21 -5.43
C MET A 47 -2.07 -8.98 -4.22
N LEU A 48 -3.39 -9.18 -4.11
CA LEU A 48 -4.05 -9.65 -2.89
C LEU A 48 -4.78 -10.98 -3.14
N ILE A 49 -4.84 -11.84 -2.12
CA ILE A 49 -5.68 -13.04 -2.19
C ILE A 49 -7.12 -12.77 -1.76
N ASP A 50 -7.37 -11.74 -0.94
CA ASP A 50 -8.70 -11.19 -0.68
C ASP A 50 -8.89 -9.94 -1.56
N VAL A 51 -9.60 -10.10 -2.67
CA VAL A 51 -9.80 -9.04 -3.66
C VAL A 51 -10.91 -8.07 -3.25
N MET A 52 -11.64 -8.32 -2.15
CA MET A 52 -12.53 -7.28 -1.60
C MET A 52 -11.72 -6.04 -1.16
N LYS A 53 -10.45 -6.22 -0.80
CA LYS A 53 -9.53 -5.14 -0.42
C LYS A 53 -9.19 -4.16 -1.55
N GLN A 54 -9.46 -4.50 -2.80
CA GLN A 54 -9.30 -3.59 -3.93
C GLN A 54 -10.62 -3.01 -4.44
N ALA A 55 -11.73 -3.33 -3.77
CA ALA A 55 -13.04 -2.91 -4.21
C ALA A 55 -13.26 -1.40 -4.00
N SER A 56 -13.87 -0.72 -4.96
CA SER A 56 -14.19 0.71 -4.88
C SER A 56 -15.40 1.04 -5.75
N ASP A 57 -16.02 2.18 -5.49
CA ASP A 57 -17.04 2.80 -6.33
C ASP A 57 -16.47 3.57 -7.54
N GLY A 58 -15.14 3.76 -7.59
CA GLY A 58 -14.44 4.56 -8.59
C GLY A 58 -14.38 6.06 -8.33
N GLN A 59 -14.84 6.51 -7.17
CA GLN A 59 -14.77 7.91 -6.71
C GLN A 59 -14.08 8.02 -5.35
N GLY A 60 -13.34 6.99 -4.94
CA GLY A 60 -12.57 6.97 -3.69
C GLY A 60 -13.32 6.45 -2.47
N HIS A 61 -14.52 5.88 -2.66
CA HIS A 61 -15.28 5.20 -1.61
C HIS A 61 -15.40 3.70 -1.90
N LEU A 62 -15.89 2.95 -0.91
CA LEU A 62 -16.16 1.52 -1.10
C LEU A 62 -17.46 1.28 -1.86
N TRP A 63 -18.51 2.03 -1.50
CA TRP A 63 -19.88 1.76 -1.89
C TRP A 63 -20.44 2.88 -2.76
N ALA A 64 -20.89 2.53 -3.96
CA ALA A 64 -21.75 3.35 -4.78
C ALA A 64 -23.22 3.20 -4.32
N PRO A 65 -23.83 4.19 -3.65
CA PRO A 65 -25.28 4.20 -3.42
C PRO A 65 -26.02 4.28 -4.76
N GLY A 66 -26.94 3.35 -5.03
CA GLY A 66 -27.66 3.27 -6.30
C GLY A 66 -29.13 2.89 -6.14
N ASN A 67 -29.91 3.06 -7.22
CA ASN A 67 -31.31 2.65 -7.32
C ASN A 67 -31.64 2.12 -8.73
N SER A 68 -32.90 1.83 -9.03
CA SER A 68 -33.31 1.23 -10.32
C SER A 68 -32.99 2.07 -11.55
N SER A 69 -32.86 3.39 -11.40
CA SER A 69 -32.71 4.36 -12.50
C SER A 69 -31.33 5.04 -12.51
N THR A 70 -30.62 4.99 -11.40
CA THR A 70 -29.36 5.71 -11.19
C THR A 70 -28.34 4.78 -10.57
N TRP A 71 -27.24 4.55 -11.30
CA TRP A 71 -26.12 3.74 -10.83
C TRP A 71 -25.49 4.29 -9.54
N HIS A 72 -25.31 5.60 -9.48
CA HIS A 72 -24.65 6.28 -8.38
C HIS A 72 -25.37 7.59 -8.01
N THR A 73 -26.05 7.63 -6.86
CA THR A 73 -26.81 8.80 -6.39
C THR A 73 -25.93 9.86 -5.71
N GLY A 74 -24.70 9.49 -5.29
CA GLY A 74 -23.77 10.39 -4.59
C GLY A 74 -24.14 10.68 -3.13
N GLU A 75 -25.10 9.95 -2.56
CA GLU A 75 -25.61 10.15 -1.19
C GLU A 75 -24.70 9.51 -0.12
N TYR A 76 -23.38 9.73 -0.19
CA TYR A 76 -22.41 9.12 0.72
C TYR A 76 -22.70 9.44 2.20
N ASP A 77 -23.07 10.68 2.51
CA ASP A 77 -23.42 11.15 3.86
C ASP A 77 -24.71 10.50 4.42
N LYS A 78 -25.44 9.74 3.59
CA LYS A 78 -26.66 9.00 3.97
C LYS A 78 -26.40 7.51 4.15
N LEU A 79 -25.18 7.02 3.94
CA LEU A 79 -24.82 5.63 4.17
C LEU A 79 -24.68 5.38 5.69
N ASP A 80 -25.41 4.40 6.20
CA ASP A 80 -25.27 3.95 7.59
C ASP A 80 -24.23 2.84 7.70
N LEU A 81 -22.96 3.23 7.82
CA LEU A 81 -21.83 2.31 7.86
C LEU A 81 -21.35 2.04 9.31
N ASP A 82 -20.72 0.89 9.52
CA ASP A 82 -19.88 0.65 10.70
C ASP A 82 -18.47 1.23 10.53
N ASP A 83 -17.64 1.12 11.57
CA ASP A 83 -16.27 1.66 11.58
C ASP A 83 -15.33 0.99 10.54
N GLN A 84 -15.73 -0.15 9.97
CA GLN A 84 -14.99 -0.84 8.90
C GLN A 84 -15.58 -0.57 7.51
N GLY A 85 -16.66 0.22 7.41
CA GLY A 85 -17.30 0.55 6.15
C GLY A 85 -18.37 -0.43 5.68
N TRP A 86 -18.87 -1.32 6.54
CA TRP A 86 -19.95 -2.24 6.20
C TRP A 86 -21.34 -1.59 6.40
N PRO A 87 -22.29 -1.73 5.46
CA PRO A 87 -23.63 -1.17 5.62
C PRO A 87 -24.44 -1.90 6.70
N LYS A 88 -24.78 -1.17 7.77
CA LYS A 88 -25.60 -1.69 8.87
C LYS A 88 -27.08 -1.73 8.50
N SER A 89 -27.53 -0.76 7.69
CA SER A 89 -28.90 -0.66 7.21
C SER A 89 -28.96 -0.07 5.80
N LEU A 90 -30.11 -0.25 5.14
CA LEU A 90 -30.44 0.40 3.87
C LEU A 90 -31.78 1.17 4.02
N PRO A 91 -32.02 2.21 3.21
CA PRO A 91 -33.29 2.96 3.23
C PRO A 91 -34.48 2.05 2.99
N LYS A 92 -35.57 2.30 3.70
CA LYS A 92 -36.84 1.60 3.46
C LYS A 92 -37.40 1.99 2.10
N GLU A 93 -38.21 1.10 1.51
CA GLU A 93 -38.82 1.37 0.20
C GLU A 93 -39.64 2.67 0.19
N ASP A 94 -40.33 2.97 1.28
CA ASP A 94 -41.21 4.14 1.47
C ASP A 94 -40.48 5.41 1.94
N ASP A 95 -39.16 5.38 2.17
CA ASP A 95 -38.38 6.57 2.52
C ASP A 95 -38.22 7.49 1.30
N GLN A 96 -38.88 8.65 1.34
CA GLN A 96 -38.81 9.66 0.28
C GLN A 96 -37.66 10.66 0.45
N THR A 97 -36.90 10.58 1.54
CA THR A 97 -35.80 11.52 1.86
C THR A 97 -34.44 11.04 1.36
N VAL A 98 -34.34 9.77 0.96
CA VAL A 98 -33.13 9.12 0.45
C VAL A 98 -33.44 8.41 -0.86
N GLN A 99 -32.59 8.57 -1.88
CA GLN A 99 -32.86 8.05 -3.22
C GLN A 99 -32.30 6.66 -3.48
N TYR A 100 -31.20 6.27 -2.81
CA TYR A 100 -30.61 4.93 -3.00
C TYR A 100 -31.45 3.82 -2.35
N ARG A 101 -31.33 2.61 -2.89
CA ARG A 101 -31.99 1.39 -2.40
C ARG A 101 -31.04 0.21 -2.26
N TYR A 102 -29.84 0.33 -2.81
CA TYR A 102 -28.77 -0.65 -2.67
C TYR A 102 -27.43 0.06 -2.69
N VAL A 103 -26.38 -0.66 -2.31
CA VAL A 103 -24.99 -0.23 -2.53
C VAL A 103 -24.26 -1.24 -3.40
N THR A 104 -23.41 -0.76 -4.31
CA THR A 104 -22.60 -1.62 -5.18
C THR A 104 -21.13 -1.25 -5.06
N SER A 105 -20.24 -2.23 -5.11
CA SER A 105 -18.79 -2.02 -5.21
C SER A 105 -18.22 -2.76 -6.41
N ILE A 106 -17.27 -2.14 -7.10
CA ILE A 106 -16.54 -2.71 -8.22
C ILE A 106 -15.29 -3.37 -7.66
N VAL A 107 -15.17 -4.70 -7.83
CA VAL A 107 -13.99 -5.47 -7.40
C VAL A 107 -13.01 -5.62 -8.56
N PHE A 108 -13.55 -5.91 -9.74
CA PHE A 108 -12.85 -5.87 -11.02
C PHE A 108 -13.68 -5.09 -12.04
N GLY A 109 -13.10 -4.04 -12.60
CA GLY A 109 -13.69 -3.27 -13.70
C GLY A 109 -12.65 -3.07 -14.79
N ASP A 110 -12.98 -3.47 -16.02
CA ASP A 110 -12.08 -3.35 -17.19
C ASP A 110 -10.71 -4.02 -16.99
N ASN A 111 -10.66 -5.10 -16.20
CA ASN A 111 -9.42 -5.81 -15.87
C ASN A 111 -9.33 -7.16 -16.59
N HIS A 112 -8.78 -7.14 -17.81
CA HIS A 112 -8.54 -8.34 -18.64
C HIS A 112 -7.56 -9.34 -18.03
N HIS A 113 -6.86 -8.95 -16.96
CA HIS A 113 -5.89 -9.79 -16.28
C HIS A 113 -6.46 -10.45 -15.03
N ALA A 114 -7.71 -10.18 -14.61
CA ALA A 114 -8.28 -10.79 -13.41
C ALA A 114 -8.23 -12.34 -13.47
N PRO A 115 -7.86 -13.03 -12.36
CA PRO A 115 -7.84 -14.49 -12.34
C PRO A 115 -9.22 -15.06 -12.67
N THR A 116 -9.31 -15.93 -13.66
CA THR A 116 -10.58 -16.61 -13.99
C THR A 116 -10.80 -17.82 -13.09
N GLY A 117 -12.05 -18.23 -12.91
CA GLY A 117 -12.40 -19.46 -12.20
C GLY A 117 -13.15 -19.22 -10.89
N ARG A 118 -12.91 -20.10 -9.91
CA ARG A 118 -13.73 -20.19 -8.69
C ARG A 118 -13.22 -19.25 -7.60
N TYR A 119 -14.03 -18.24 -7.27
CA TYR A 119 -13.83 -17.40 -6.10
C TYR A 119 -14.69 -17.89 -4.94
N VAL A 120 -14.18 -17.70 -3.73
CA VAL A 120 -14.94 -17.96 -2.49
C VAL A 120 -15.29 -16.62 -1.85
N VAL A 121 -16.57 -16.35 -1.65
CA VAL A 121 -17.03 -15.20 -0.88
C VAL A 121 -17.38 -15.67 0.51
N LEU A 122 -16.71 -15.11 1.52
CA LEU A 122 -16.99 -15.36 2.94
C LEU A 122 -17.62 -14.11 3.54
N TYR A 123 -18.69 -14.24 4.32
CA TYR A 123 -19.36 -13.11 4.95
C TYR A 123 -20.06 -13.51 6.24
N ASP A 124 -20.22 -12.55 7.14
CA ASP A 124 -21.03 -12.70 8.35
C ASP A 124 -22.33 -11.91 8.20
N GLY A 125 -23.39 -12.32 8.91
CA GLY A 125 -24.65 -11.59 8.94
C GLY A 125 -25.73 -12.09 7.99
N GLU A 126 -26.86 -11.38 8.01
CA GLU A 126 -28.08 -11.68 7.27
C GLU A 126 -28.37 -10.56 6.26
N GLY A 127 -28.72 -10.96 5.04
CA GLY A 127 -29.01 -10.05 3.96
C GLY A 127 -28.88 -10.72 2.59
N THR A 128 -28.90 -9.90 1.54
CA THR A 128 -28.83 -10.34 0.15
C THR A 128 -27.61 -9.74 -0.53
N LEU A 129 -26.69 -10.63 -0.92
CA LEU A 129 -25.56 -10.32 -1.80
C LEU A 129 -25.90 -10.72 -3.24
N GLU A 130 -25.79 -9.75 -4.14
CA GLU A 130 -25.89 -9.94 -5.58
C GLU A 130 -24.50 -9.79 -6.22
N TYR A 131 -24.25 -10.61 -7.24
CA TYR A 131 -22.97 -10.62 -7.95
C TYR A 131 -23.21 -10.31 -9.42
N ILE A 132 -22.55 -9.27 -9.93
CA ILE A 132 -22.66 -8.83 -11.32
C ILE A 132 -21.38 -9.22 -12.05
N GLY A 133 -21.51 -10.01 -13.12
CA GLY A 133 -20.41 -10.58 -13.87
C GLY A 133 -20.26 -12.09 -13.67
N PRO A 134 -19.90 -12.59 -12.48
CA PRO A 134 -19.79 -14.03 -12.26
C PRO A 134 -21.16 -14.69 -12.08
N SER A 135 -21.17 -16.02 -12.18
CA SER A 135 -22.32 -16.84 -11.80
C SER A 135 -22.12 -17.43 -10.40
N LYS A 136 -23.13 -17.35 -9.52
CA LYS A 136 -23.13 -18.04 -8.23
C LYS A 136 -23.42 -19.53 -8.44
N VAL A 137 -22.57 -20.39 -7.85
CA VAL A 137 -22.71 -21.85 -7.91
C VAL A 137 -23.51 -22.32 -6.70
N SER A 138 -24.84 -22.22 -6.76
CA SER A 138 -25.73 -22.46 -5.61
C SER A 138 -25.55 -23.83 -4.95
N SER A 139 -25.16 -24.86 -5.69
CA SER A 139 -24.93 -26.21 -5.14
C SER A 139 -23.69 -26.33 -4.24
N LEU A 140 -22.77 -25.35 -4.29
CA LEU A 140 -21.57 -25.29 -3.46
C LEU A 140 -21.60 -24.14 -2.44
N SER A 141 -22.69 -23.35 -2.46
CA SER A 141 -22.89 -22.20 -1.61
C SER A 141 -23.78 -22.55 -0.43
N SER A 142 -23.52 -21.90 0.71
CA SER A 142 -24.27 -22.02 1.94
C SER A 142 -24.29 -20.65 2.65
N PRO A 143 -25.20 -20.40 3.61
CA PRO A 143 -25.17 -19.16 4.38
C PRO A 143 -23.76 -18.84 4.91
N GLY A 144 -23.30 -17.62 4.68
CA GLY A 144 -21.96 -17.12 5.05
C GLY A 144 -20.82 -17.51 4.09
N ARG A 145 -21.10 -18.32 3.06
CA ARG A 145 -20.09 -18.81 2.11
C ARG A 145 -20.69 -19.06 0.72
N ASP A 146 -20.36 -18.18 -0.22
CA ASP A 146 -20.76 -18.33 -1.62
C ASP A 146 -19.60 -18.73 -2.52
N ILE A 147 -19.87 -19.58 -3.51
CA ILE A 147 -18.93 -19.90 -4.59
C ILE A 147 -19.36 -19.17 -5.86
N LEU A 148 -18.43 -18.42 -6.45
CA LEU A 148 -18.64 -17.71 -7.70
C LEU A 148 -17.76 -18.32 -8.79
N ASN A 149 -18.27 -18.41 -10.01
CA ASN A 149 -17.48 -18.71 -11.19
C ASN A 149 -17.34 -17.45 -12.05
N LEU A 150 -16.13 -16.86 -12.05
CA LEU A 150 -15.80 -15.66 -12.82
C LEU A 150 -15.28 -16.07 -14.21
N PRO A 151 -16.00 -15.73 -15.31
CA PRO A 151 -15.52 -15.99 -16.66
C PRO A 151 -14.38 -15.04 -17.05
N LYS A 152 -13.68 -15.39 -18.14
CA LYS A 152 -12.67 -14.53 -18.75
C LYS A 152 -13.29 -13.19 -19.17
N ASP A 153 -12.53 -12.11 -19.00
CA ASP A 153 -12.90 -10.74 -19.41
C ASP A 153 -14.21 -10.23 -18.76
N SER A 154 -14.58 -10.81 -17.61
CA SER A 154 -15.75 -10.39 -16.84
C SER A 154 -15.38 -9.34 -15.81
N ALA A 155 -16.24 -8.34 -15.66
CA ALA A 155 -16.28 -7.56 -14.43
C ALA A 155 -16.64 -8.45 -13.23
N LEU A 156 -16.33 -7.97 -12.03
CA LEU A 156 -16.85 -8.49 -10.78
C LEU A 156 -17.33 -7.33 -9.93
N MET A 157 -18.63 -7.27 -9.69
CA MET A 157 -19.19 -6.31 -8.73
C MET A 157 -20.00 -7.05 -7.68
N VAL A 158 -19.98 -6.53 -6.46
CA VAL A 158 -20.80 -7.01 -5.36
C VAL A 158 -21.81 -5.93 -5.01
N ARG A 159 -23.07 -6.31 -4.90
CA ARG A 159 -24.17 -5.44 -4.53
C ARG A 159 -24.88 -5.96 -3.29
N ILE A 160 -25.17 -5.06 -2.36
CA ILE A 160 -25.98 -5.34 -1.18
C ILE A 160 -27.34 -4.71 -1.41
N THR A 161 -28.37 -5.55 -1.54
CA THR A 161 -29.78 -5.11 -1.70
C THR A 161 -30.61 -5.28 -0.42
N GLN A 162 -30.08 -6.03 0.56
CA GLN A 162 -30.67 -6.15 1.89
C GLN A 162 -29.57 -6.46 2.91
N THR A 163 -29.65 -5.87 4.10
CA THR A 163 -28.74 -6.10 5.23
C THR A 163 -29.54 -5.92 6.53
N ASP A 164 -29.30 -6.76 7.54
CA ASP A 164 -30.06 -6.81 8.81
C ASP A 164 -31.60 -6.79 8.62
N PRO A 165 -32.17 -7.72 7.83
CA PRO A 165 -33.60 -7.73 7.51
C PRO A 165 -34.51 -7.85 8.74
N ASN A 166 -33.98 -8.41 9.84
CA ASN A 166 -34.69 -8.62 11.08
C ASN A 166 -34.45 -7.50 12.11
N ASN A 167 -33.65 -6.49 11.75
CA ASN A 167 -33.30 -5.32 12.58
C ASN A 167 -32.81 -5.73 13.98
N ASN A 168 -31.95 -6.76 14.02
CA ASN A 168 -31.42 -7.37 15.24
C ASN A 168 -29.91 -7.11 15.41
N GLY A 169 -29.33 -6.28 14.56
CA GLY A 169 -27.90 -5.96 14.53
C GLY A 169 -27.05 -6.97 13.75
N ASN A 170 -27.64 -8.00 13.13
CA ASN A 170 -26.92 -9.00 12.37
C ASN A 170 -26.76 -8.61 10.89
N TYR A 171 -26.27 -7.40 10.63
CA TYR A 171 -26.01 -6.89 9.28
C TYR A 171 -24.87 -7.63 8.56
N LEU A 172 -24.90 -7.61 7.23
CA LEU A 172 -23.84 -8.14 6.39
C LEU A 172 -22.53 -7.39 6.64
N ARG A 173 -21.49 -8.14 7.03
CA ARG A 173 -20.18 -7.59 7.36
C ARG A 173 -19.08 -8.62 7.12
N ASN A 174 -17.84 -8.16 7.22
CA ASN A 174 -16.67 -9.01 7.01
C ASN A 174 -16.76 -9.79 5.69
N ILE A 175 -17.12 -9.11 4.60
CA ILE A 175 -17.17 -9.71 3.27
C ILE A 175 -15.73 -9.84 2.78
N ARG A 176 -15.30 -11.06 2.46
CA ARG A 176 -14.01 -11.37 1.83
C ARG A 176 -14.29 -12.04 0.50
N ILE A 177 -13.54 -11.70 -0.54
CA ILE A 177 -13.65 -12.33 -1.85
C ILE A 177 -12.30 -12.96 -2.16
N ILE A 178 -12.21 -14.26 -1.94
CA ILE A 178 -10.95 -14.99 -2.02
C ILE A 178 -10.71 -15.48 -3.45
N SER A 179 -9.56 -15.10 -4.00
CA SER A 179 -9.08 -15.49 -5.32
C SER A 179 -8.97 -17.01 -5.49
N PRO A 180 -9.07 -17.53 -6.73
CA PRO A 180 -8.83 -18.94 -7.02
C PRO A 180 -7.39 -19.34 -6.70
N GLY A 181 -7.21 -20.63 -6.39
CA GLY A 181 -5.89 -21.23 -6.17
C GLY A 181 -5.49 -21.33 -4.69
N GLY A 182 -4.20 -21.51 -4.49
CA GLY A 182 -3.59 -21.76 -3.18
C GLY A 182 -2.07 -21.77 -3.27
N ILE A 183 -1.44 -22.36 -2.25
CA ILE A 183 0.01 -22.56 -2.20
C ILE A 183 0.40 -24.03 -2.06
N CYS A 184 1.56 -24.37 -2.60
CA CYS A 184 2.21 -25.65 -2.33
C CYS A 184 3.09 -25.57 -1.08
N ASN A 185 3.16 -26.66 -0.32
CA ASN A 185 4.13 -26.90 0.74
C ASN A 185 4.16 -25.83 1.85
N ARG A 186 3.06 -25.09 2.01
CA ARG A 186 2.97 -23.92 2.92
C ARG A 186 3.98 -22.82 2.61
N ASP A 187 4.51 -22.80 1.39
CA ASP A 187 5.38 -21.76 0.90
C ASP A 187 4.54 -20.60 0.36
N ALA A 188 4.61 -19.45 1.03
CA ALA A 188 3.86 -18.26 0.69
C ALA A 188 4.18 -17.68 -0.70
N PHE A 189 5.23 -18.16 -1.35
CA PHE A 189 5.66 -17.72 -2.67
C PHE A 189 5.32 -18.75 -3.77
N HIS A 190 4.96 -19.98 -3.41
CA HIS A 190 4.71 -21.04 -4.38
C HIS A 190 3.22 -21.14 -4.72
N PHE A 191 2.79 -20.38 -5.74
CA PHE A 191 1.42 -20.45 -6.25
C PHE A 191 1.09 -21.81 -6.87
N ALA A 192 -0.13 -22.30 -6.63
CA ALA A 192 -0.73 -23.39 -7.37
C ALA A 192 -2.19 -23.08 -7.72
N ASN A 193 -2.59 -23.39 -8.94
CA ASN A 193 -3.97 -23.16 -9.38
C ASN A 193 -4.91 -24.27 -8.84
N ARG A 194 -4.41 -25.49 -8.71
CA ARG A 194 -5.17 -26.65 -8.23
C ARG A 194 -4.27 -27.65 -7.50
N PRO A 195 -4.85 -28.60 -6.73
CA PRO A 195 -4.06 -29.56 -5.95
C PRO A 195 -3.05 -30.38 -6.75
N SER A 196 -3.37 -30.74 -8.00
CA SER A 196 -2.48 -31.53 -8.86
C SER A 196 -1.21 -30.79 -9.30
N ASP A 197 -1.15 -29.47 -9.09
CA ASP A 197 0.03 -28.68 -9.43
C ASP A 197 1.10 -28.75 -8.31
N CYS A 198 0.77 -29.34 -7.15
CA CYS A 198 1.71 -29.53 -6.04
C CYS A 198 2.23 -30.97 -5.99
N GLU A 199 3.55 -31.11 -5.76
CA GLU A 199 4.17 -32.42 -5.49
C GLU A 199 3.77 -33.01 -4.13
N ALA A 200 3.43 -32.15 -3.16
CA ALA A 200 2.97 -32.56 -1.84
C ALA A 200 1.70 -31.80 -1.41
N THR A 201 1.78 -30.91 -0.41
CA THR A 201 0.56 -30.35 0.22
C THR A 201 0.07 -29.12 -0.52
N PHE A 202 -1.16 -29.15 -1.03
CA PHE A 202 -1.87 -27.97 -1.51
C PHE A 202 -2.74 -27.38 -0.40
N THR A 203 -2.61 -26.08 -0.14
CA THR A 203 -3.50 -25.35 0.78
C THR A 203 -4.22 -24.24 0.02
N PRO A 204 -5.55 -24.31 -0.16
CA PRO A 204 -6.32 -23.26 -0.83
C PRO A 204 -6.25 -21.92 -0.09
N PHE A 205 -6.34 -20.81 -0.83
CA PHE A 205 -6.34 -19.47 -0.24
C PHE A 205 -7.47 -19.24 0.78
N GLU A 206 -8.60 -19.92 0.62
CA GLU A 206 -9.72 -19.89 1.57
C GLU A 206 -9.29 -20.25 3.01
N TYR A 207 -8.28 -21.11 3.17
CA TYR A 207 -7.77 -21.50 4.49
C TYR A 207 -6.59 -20.64 4.96
N LEU A 208 -6.16 -19.68 4.15
CA LEU A 208 -4.93 -18.90 4.36
C LEU A 208 -5.17 -17.40 4.43
N TYR A 209 -6.33 -16.88 4.02
CA TYR A 209 -6.60 -15.43 3.87
C TYR A 209 -6.30 -14.60 5.12
N GLN A 210 -6.35 -15.20 6.31
CA GLN A 210 -6.00 -14.54 7.57
C GLN A 210 -4.49 -14.36 7.77
N THR A 211 -3.68 -15.25 7.23
CA THR A 211 -2.21 -15.29 7.42
C THR A 211 -1.42 -14.92 6.17
N GLN A 212 -2.04 -15.06 5.00
CA GLN A 212 -1.47 -14.70 3.70
C GLN A 212 -2.26 -13.51 3.16
N THR A 213 -1.62 -12.35 3.04
CA THR A 213 -2.26 -11.16 2.48
C THR A 213 -2.05 -11.07 0.98
N PHE A 214 -0.81 -11.29 0.54
CA PHE A 214 -0.40 -11.08 -0.83
C PHE A 214 -0.49 -12.35 -1.66
N HIS A 215 -0.77 -12.19 -2.95
CA HIS A 215 -0.74 -13.32 -3.88
C HIS A 215 0.71 -13.82 -4.05
N PRO A 216 0.96 -15.14 -4.09
CA PRO A 216 2.32 -15.67 -4.22
C PRO A 216 3.04 -15.24 -5.50
N LEU A 217 2.34 -15.18 -6.64
CA LEU A 217 2.93 -14.69 -7.90
C LEU A 217 3.42 -13.24 -7.79
N PHE A 218 2.66 -12.36 -7.15
CA PHE A 218 3.09 -10.98 -6.92
C PHE A 218 4.32 -10.94 -6.01
N LEU A 219 4.34 -11.73 -4.94
CA LEU A 219 5.52 -11.84 -4.05
C LEU A 219 6.77 -12.33 -4.80
N GLU A 220 6.64 -13.31 -5.70
CA GLU A 220 7.72 -13.82 -6.55
C GLU A 220 8.31 -12.76 -7.48
N ASP A 221 7.48 -11.84 -7.97
CA ASP A 221 7.91 -10.73 -8.82
C ASP A 221 8.67 -9.68 -7.99
N ILE A 222 8.09 -9.25 -6.87
CA ILE A 222 8.64 -8.11 -6.11
C ILE A 222 9.84 -8.48 -5.22
N LYS A 223 10.03 -9.76 -4.86
CA LYS A 223 11.15 -10.20 -3.99
C LYS A 223 12.54 -10.00 -4.61
N ARG A 224 12.62 -9.59 -5.87
CA ARG A 224 13.86 -9.33 -6.61
C ARG A 224 14.39 -7.93 -6.38
N PHE A 225 13.57 -7.02 -5.85
CA PHE A 225 13.94 -5.62 -5.64
C PHE A 225 14.41 -5.41 -4.20
N GLY A 226 15.50 -4.67 -4.04
CA GLY A 226 16.05 -4.32 -2.72
C GLY A 226 15.23 -3.24 -2.00
N SER A 227 14.47 -2.44 -2.76
CA SER A 227 13.59 -1.40 -2.21
C SER A 227 12.24 -1.33 -2.94
N LEU A 228 11.18 -1.05 -2.18
CA LEU A 228 9.81 -0.90 -2.68
C LEU A 228 9.31 0.51 -2.34
N ARG A 229 9.02 1.34 -3.36
CA ARG A 229 8.43 2.68 -3.18
C ARG A 229 6.92 2.62 -3.33
N PHE A 230 6.18 3.38 -2.51
CA PHE A 230 4.73 3.23 -2.37
C PHE A 230 3.92 4.49 -2.75
N LEU A 231 4.45 5.33 -3.64
CA LEU A 231 3.83 6.59 -4.06
C LEU A 231 2.36 6.43 -4.51
N ASN A 232 2.12 5.51 -5.45
CA ASN A 232 0.80 5.31 -6.03
C ASN A 232 -0.12 4.53 -5.08
N MET A 233 0.46 3.63 -4.29
CA MET A 233 -0.28 2.87 -3.28
C MET A 233 -0.89 3.77 -2.20
N PHE A 234 -0.20 4.84 -1.81
CA PHE A 234 -0.72 5.80 -0.83
C PHE A 234 -1.44 7.00 -1.45
N ILE A 235 -1.63 7.01 -2.78
CA ILE A 235 -2.22 8.13 -3.52
C ILE A 235 -1.58 9.44 -3.06
N THR A 236 -0.25 9.53 -3.01
CA THR A 236 0.41 10.68 -2.33
C THR A 236 0.15 12.02 -3.03
N ASN A 237 0.04 12.02 -4.36
CA ASN A 237 -0.12 13.24 -5.14
C ASN A 237 -1.54 13.82 -4.99
N GLY A 238 -1.64 15.08 -4.56
CA GLY A 238 -2.91 15.78 -4.38
C GLY A 238 -3.72 15.29 -3.18
N ASN A 239 -3.11 14.46 -2.33
CA ASN A 239 -3.77 13.89 -1.16
C ASN A 239 -4.07 14.97 -0.12
N GLY A 240 -5.35 15.12 0.21
CA GLY A 240 -5.83 16.13 1.15
C GLY A 240 -5.64 15.79 2.62
N GLU A 241 -5.14 14.60 2.95
CA GLU A 241 -4.98 14.10 4.32
C GLU A 241 -4.08 15.00 5.17
N GLN A 242 -4.53 15.29 6.40
CA GLN A 242 -3.81 16.17 7.34
C GLN A 242 -3.61 15.54 8.72
N THR A 243 -4.58 14.79 9.24
CA THR A 243 -4.56 14.23 10.59
C THR A 243 -4.52 12.70 10.56
N TRP A 244 -4.00 12.07 11.61
CA TRP A 244 -3.75 10.62 11.61
C TRP A 244 -5.03 9.80 11.48
N GLU A 245 -6.13 10.32 12.04
CA GLU A 245 -7.42 9.65 12.16
C GLU A 245 -8.16 9.52 10.82
N THR A 246 -7.84 10.36 9.84
CA THR A 246 -8.51 10.37 8.52
C THR A 246 -7.91 9.36 7.54
N ARG A 247 -6.76 8.76 7.87
CA ARG A 247 -6.06 7.80 7.00
C ARG A 247 -6.90 6.55 6.77
N SER A 248 -6.60 5.82 5.70
CA SER A 248 -7.10 4.46 5.54
C SER A 248 -6.62 3.55 6.66
N ALA A 249 -7.57 2.96 7.39
CA ALA A 249 -7.30 1.99 8.44
C ALA A 249 -7.10 0.58 7.87
N PHE A 250 -6.17 -0.18 8.46
CA PHE A 250 -5.85 -1.53 7.96
C PHE A 250 -7.03 -2.52 8.00
N ASN A 251 -7.89 -2.37 9.02
CA ASN A 251 -9.08 -3.20 9.21
C ASN A 251 -10.31 -2.72 8.40
N TYR A 252 -10.23 -1.60 7.69
CA TYR A 252 -11.32 -1.13 6.83
C TYR A 252 -11.59 -2.15 5.71
N ALA A 253 -12.83 -2.24 5.26
CA ALA A 253 -13.31 -3.24 4.32
C ALA A 253 -12.53 -3.25 3.00
N THR A 254 -12.10 -2.07 2.52
CA THR A 254 -11.25 -1.89 1.34
C THR A 254 -9.99 -1.09 1.65
N TRP A 255 -8.97 -1.22 0.80
CA TRP A 255 -7.75 -0.40 0.78
C TRP A 255 -7.68 0.49 -0.48
N ALA A 256 -8.72 0.49 -1.32
CA ALA A 256 -8.84 1.30 -2.53
C ALA A 256 -9.60 2.62 -2.29
N LEU A 257 -9.34 3.28 -1.15
CA LEU A 257 -9.97 4.55 -0.79
C LEU A 257 -9.25 5.74 -1.43
N GLY A 258 -9.93 6.88 -1.53
CA GLY A 258 -9.34 8.14 -2.03
C GLY A 258 -8.17 8.66 -1.20
N THR A 259 -8.04 8.17 0.04
CA THR A 259 -6.92 8.46 0.96
C THR A 259 -5.74 7.50 0.79
N GLY A 260 -5.82 6.53 -0.13
CA GLY A 260 -4.79 5.53 -0.42
C GLY A 260 -4.88 4.28 0.43
N ALA A 261 -3.97 3.33 0.24
CA ALA A 261 -3.91 2.13 1.07
C ALA A 261 -3.28 2.40 2.45
N PRO A 262 -3.61 1.62 3.49
CA PRO A 262 -2.99 1.74 4.81
C PRO A 262 -1.47 1.50 4.77
N PHE A 263 -0.67 2.23 5.56
CA PHE A 263 0.78 2.05 5.62
C PHE A 263 1.21 0.65 6.08
N GLU A 264 0.36 -0.02 6.85
CA GLU A 264 0.54 -1.41 7.27
C GLU A 264 0.68 -2.37 6.07
N THR A 265 0.11 -2.04 4.91
CA THR A 265 0.26 -2.85 3.68
C THR A 265 1.71 -2.87 3.19
N ALA A 266 2.36 -1.71 3.13
CA ALA A 266 3.78 -1.59 2.77
C ALA A 266 4.70 -2.27 3.79
N ILE A 267 4.41 -2.12 5.08
CA ILE A 267 5.17 -2.78 6.15
C ILE A 267 5.08 -4.31 6.01
N LYS A 268 3.87 -4.84 5.85
CA LYS A 268 3.66 -6.29 5.66
C LYS A 268 4.36 -6.80 4.42
N MET A 269 4.33 -6.03 3.32
CA MET A 269 4.98 -6.39 2.07
C MET A 269 6.50 -6.43 2.24
N ALA A 270 7.09 -5.36 2.79
CA ALA A 270 8.51 -5.26 3.08
C ALA A 270 9.02 -6.38 3.98
N ASN A 271 8.32 -6.66 5.10
CA ASN A 271 8.68 -7.76 6.00
C ASN A 271 8.62 -9.12 5.29
N LYS A 272 7.65 -9.31 4.39
CA LYS A 272 7.45 -10.59 3.68
C LYS A 272 8.58 -10.87 2.70
N VAL A 273 9.05 -9.86 1.98
CA VAL A 273 10.07 -10.02 0.93
C VAL A 273 11.46 -9.52 1.33
N GLN A 274 11.59 -9.03 2.57
CA GLN A 274 12.83 -8.46 3.12
C GLN A 274 13.40 -7.34 2.25
N ALA A 275 12.53 -6.45 1.76
CA ALA A 275 12.93 -5.27 0.98
C ALA A 275 12.77 -4.00 1.80
N GLU A 276 13.65 -3.02 1.62
CA GLU A 276 13.56 -1.73 2.31
C GLU A 276 12.38 -0.91 1.76
N PRO A 277 11.33 -0.62 2.57
CA PRO A 277 10.21 0.18 2.10
C PRO A 277 10.60 1.65 1.99
N TRP A 278 10.11 2.32 0.95
CA TRP A 278 10.17 3.75 0.76
C TRP A 278 8.75 4.31 0.84
N PHE A 279 8.46 4.96 1.97
CA PHE A 279 7.18 5.56 2.26
C PHE A 279 7.11 7.00 1.71
N ASN A 280 6.15 7.23 0.82
CA ASN A 280 5.75 8.56 0.40
C ASN A 280 4.66 9.09 1.34
N VAL A 281 4.97 10.11 2.12
CA VAL A 281 4.10 10.71 3.12
C VAL A 281 3.27 11.82 2.46
N PRO A 282 1.94 11.89 2.62
CA PRO A 282 1.13 12.96 2.05
C PRO A 282 1.65 14.35 2.44
N ALA A 283 1.60 15.31 1.51
CA ALA A 283 2.30 16.58 1.66
C ALA A 283 1.74 17.47 2.80
N ARG A 284 0.46 17.31 3.14
CA ARG A 284 -0.28 18.23 4.03
C ARG A 284 -0.39 17.76 5.47
N VAL A 285 0.29 16.66 5.81
CA VAL A 285 0.19 16.06 7.14
C VAL A 285 0.79 16.93 8.23
N ASN A 286 0.14 16.93 9.39
CA ASN A 286 0.63 17.59 10.59
C ASN A 286 1.69 16.75 11.32
N ASP A 287 2.28 17.32 12.37
CA ASP A 287 3.34 16.65 13.13
C ASP A 287 2.85 15.40 13.87
N ASP A 288 1.59 15.36 14.30
CA ASP A 288 1.04 14.22 15.02
C ASP A 288 0.83 13.02 14.08
N TYR A 289 0.39 13.25 12.84
CA TYR A 289 0.39 12.24 11.78
C TYR A 289 1.78 11.63 11.60
N ILE A 290 2.81 12.48 11.48
CA ILE A 290 4.19 12.03 11.29
C ILE A 290 4.66 11.17 12.48
N LYS A 291 4.38 11.60 13.71
CA LYS A 291 4.75 10.84 14.92
C LYS A 291 4.02 9.49 14.99
N GLU A 292 2.72 9.46 14.73
CA GLU A 292 1.95 8.21 14.75
C GLU A 292 2.38 7.26 13.61
N MET A 293 2.72 7.80 12.43
CA MET A 293 3.32 7.02 11.35
C MET A 293 4.67 6.43 11.76
N ALA A 294 5.52 7.22 12.42
CA ALA A 294 6.81 6.74 12.91
C ALA A 294 6.65 5.64 13.97
N LYS A 295 5.70 5.77 14.91
CA LYS A 295 5.36 4.73 15.89
C LYS A 295 4.87 3.46 15.23
N LEU A 296 3.99 3.58 14.23
CA LEU A 296 3.47 2.46 13.46
C LEU A 296 4.62 1.68 12.80
N ILE A 297 5.48 2.38 12.05
CA ILE A 297 6.61 1.75 11.35
C ILE A 297 7.59 1.13 12.35
N LYS A 298 7.95 1.84 13.42
CA LYS A 298 8.85 1.33 14.48
C LYS A 298 8.31 0.06 15.12
N SER A 299 7.00 -0.03 15.32
CA SER A 299 6.37 -1.18 15.99
C SER A 299 6.20 -2.42 15.09
N GLN A 300 6.04 -2.24 13.77
CA GLN A 300 5.66 -3.33 12.87
C GLN A 300 6.72 -3.70 11.82
N LEU A 301 7.62 -2.79 11.45
CA LEU A 301 8.67 -3.08 10.47
C LEU A 301 9.75 -3.97 11.09
N ASP A 302 10.15 -5.01 10.37
CA ASP A 302 11.24 -5.91 10.74
C ASP A 302 12.47 -5.09 11.18
N GLY A 303 12.97 -5.37 12.38
CA GLY A 303 14.05 -4.64 13.04
C GLY A 303 15.35 -4.59 12.24
N ASN A 304 15.56 -5.52 11.31
CA ASN A 304 16.74 -5.58 10.46
C ASN A 304 16.64 -4.67 9.23
N LEU A 305 15.44 -4.19 8.88
CA LEU A 305 15.24 -3.35 7.71
C LEU A 305 15.45 -1.87 8.07
N SER A 306 16.19 -1.17 7.20
CA SER A 306 16.07 0.28 7.08
C SER A 306 14.90 0.63 6.17
N PHE A 307 14.48 1.89 6.18
CA PHE A 307 13.41 2.37 5.32
C PHE A 307 13.63 3.82 4.92
N ALA A 308 13.05 4.22 3.79
CA ALA A 308 13.07 5.60 3.32
C ALA A 308 11.74 6.31 3.62
N ILE A 309 11.82 7.61 3.90
CA ILE A 309 10.65 8.51 4.01
C ILE A 309 10.85 9.70 3.09
N GLU A 310 9.82 10.06 2.34
CA GLU A 310 9.80 11.19 1.42
C GLU A 310 8.48 11.94 1.58
N LEU A 311 8.54 13.26 1.84
CA LEU A 311 7.35 14.09 1.95
C LEU A 311 6.85 14.45 0.55
N GLY A 312 5.57 14.21 0.28
CA GLY A 312 4.92 14.52 -0.99
C GLY A 312 5.61 13.84 -2.18
N ASN A 313 5.45 14.46 -3.35
CA ASN A 313 6.16 14.11 -4.58
C ASN A 313 6.03 15.27 -5.58
N GLU A 314 7.13 15.62 -6.25
CA GLU A 314 7.18 16.70 -7.25
C GLU A 314 6.51 18.03 -6.84
N ILE A 315 6.74 18.52 -5.62
CA ILE A 315 6.14 19.78 -5.13
C ILE A 315 6.49 21.00 -5.99
N TRP A 316 7.53 20.90 -6.83
CA TRP A 316 7.88 21.93 -7.81
C TRP A 316 6.90 22.01 -9.01
N ASN A 317 6.08 20.98 -9.23
CA ASN A 317 5.28 20.80 -10.45
C ASN A 317 3.92 21.50 -10.35
N ASN A 318 3.57 22.28 -11.39
CA ASN A 318 2.30 23.02 -11.49
C ASN A 318 1.22 22.28 -12.31
N ALA A 319 1.48 21.07 -12.80
CA ALA A 319 0.48 20.25 -13.47
C ALA A 319 -0.48 19.62 -12.44
N TYR A 320 -1.74 19.42 -12.82
CA TYR A 320 -2.66 18.59 -12.04
C TYR A 320 -2.19 17.13 -12.07
N PRO A 321 -2.24 16.38 -10.94
CA PRO A 321 -2.71 16.79 -9.61
C PRO A 321 -1.65 17.42 -8.69
N TYR A 322 -0.36 17.42 -9.07
CA TYR A 322 0.75 17.93 -8.25
C TYR A 322 0.55 19.38 -7.77
N SER A 323 -0.08 20.21 -8.61
CA SER A 323 -0.38 21.61 -8.30
C SER A 323 -1.23 21.80 -7.05
N LEU A 324 -2.05 20.82 -6.67
CA LEU A 324 -2.87 20.91 -5.45
C LEU A 324 -1.98 21.02 -4.20
N ASP A 325 -0.96 20.18 -4.10
CA ASP A 325 -0.01 20.20 -2.97
C ASP A 325 0.96 21.37 -3.10
N ALA A 326 1.36 21.69 -4.34
CA ALA A 326 2.26 22.78 -4.64
C ALA A 326 1.67 24.13 -4.19
N THR A 327 0.41 24.40 -4.54
CA THR A 327 -0.31 25.62 -4.11
C THR A 327 -0.57 25.63 -2.61
N TRP A 328 -0.87 24.49 -1.99
CA TRP A 328 -1.02 24.43 -0.53
C TRP A 328 0.29 24.79 0.19
N MET A 329 1.41 24.18 -0.22
CA MET A 329 2.75 24.45 0.34
C MET A 329 3.16 25.91 0.18
N GLU A 330 2.83 26.53 -0.95
CA GLU A 330 3.05 27.95 -1.20
C GLU A 330 2.29 28.83 -0.20
N GLN A 331 1.01 28.56 0.02
CA GLN A 331 0.18 29.30 0.97
C GLN A 331 0.73 29.18 2.39
N GLN A 332 1.15 27.97 2.80
CA GLN A 332 1.79 27.76 4.09
C GLN A 332 3.12 28.52 4.21
N GLY A 333 3.92 28.54 3.15
CA GLY A 333 5.17 29.31 3.12
C GLY A 333 4.94 30.82 3.33
N ARG A 334 3.95 31.40 2.66
CA ARG A 334 3.60 32.83 2.86
C ARG A 334 3.12 33.12 4.27
N ALA A 335 2.29 32.23 4.81
CA ALA A 335 1.79 32.37 6.17
C ALA A 335 2.91 32.25 7.22
N THR A 336 3.91 31.41 6.94
CA THR A 336 5.08 31.22 7.81
C THR A 336 6.04 32.41 7.76
N TRP A 337 6.26 32.99 6.57
CA TRP A 337 7.20 34.10 6.38
C TRP A 337 6.54 35.32 5.72
N PRO A 338 5.54 35.97 6.37
CA PRO A 338 4.74 37.03 5.74
C PRO A 338 5.53 38.30 5.40
N GLN A 339 6.73 38.45 5.96
CA GLN A 339 7.62 39.60 5.74
C GLN A 339 8.72 39.32 4.70
N ALA A 340 8.84 38.08 4.20
CA ALA A 340 9.87 37.75 3.23
C ALA A 340 9.51 38.31 1.84
N ALA A 341 10.48 38.95 1.19
CA ALA A 341 10.34 39.50 -0.16
C ALA A 341 10.86 38.50 -1.21
N VAL A 342 10.18 37.37 -1.35
CA VAL A 342 10.52 36.31 -2.33
C VAL A 342 9.31 35.95 -3.18
N THR A 343 9.54 35.18 -4.25
CA THR A 343 8.46 34.69 -5.10
C THR A 343 7.61 33.61 -4.40
N ASP A 344 6.38 33.45 -4.87
CA ASP A 344 5.46 32.36 -4.58
C ASP A 344 6.14 30.98 -4.64
N PHE A 345 6.88 30.76 -5.72
CA PHE A 345 7.60 29.52 -5.92
C PHE A 345 8.70 29.35 -4.87
N GLU A 346 9.42 30.40 -4.48
CA GLU A 346 10.39 30.32 -3.39
C GLU A 346 9.74 30.04 -2.03
N PHE A 347 8.59 30.63 -1.71
CA PHE A 347 7.84 30.29 -0.49
C PHE A 347 7.53 28.79 -0.44
N ARG A 348 7.04 28.25 -1.56
CA ARG A 348 6.74 26.83 -1.72
C ARG A 348 7.96 25.94 -1.46
N LEU A 349 9.08 26.22 -2.13
CA LEU A 349 10.30 25.40 -2.03
C LEU A 349 10.91 25.46 -0.62
N ASN A 350 10.90 26.62 0.03
CA ASN A 350 11.36 26.75 1.41
C ASN A 350 10.43 26.02 2.38
N TYR A 351 9.11 26.20 2.27
CA TYR A 351 8.20 25.51 3.17
C TYR A 351 8.29 23.98 3.02
N PHE A 352 8.43 23.49 1.78
CA PHE A 352 8.67 22.08 1.50
C PHE A 352 9.99 21.55 2.09
N GLY A 353 11.10 22.28 1.92
CA GLY A 353 12.40 21.93 2.51
C GLY A 353 12.33 21.86 4.04
N MET A 354 11.72 22.88 4.66
CA MET A 354 11.48 22.94 6.11
C MET A 354 10.66 21.74 6.61
N ARG A 355 9.50 21.48 6.00
CA ARG A 355 8.63 20.36 6.43
C ARG A 355 9.28 19.00 6.23
N SER A 356 10.07 18.82 5.17
CA SER A 356 10.84 17.59 4.96
C SER A 356 11.89 17.38 6.06
N ALA A 357 12.59 18.45 6.47
CA ALA A 357 13.56 18.39 7.56
C ALA A 357 12.89 18.10 8.91
N GLN A 358 11.76 18.75 9.21
CA GLN A 358 10.97 18.50 10.43
C GLN A 358 10.44 17.07 10.47
N MET A 359 9.93 16.53 9.35
CA MET A 359 9.53 15.13 9.25
C MET A 359 10.70 14.20 9.59
N CYS A 360 11.89 14.46 9.03
CA CYS A 360 13.07 13.66 9.32
C CYS A 360 13.43 13.68 10.82
N GLN A 361 13.40 14.86 11.44
CA GLN A 361 13.67 15.03 12.87
C GLN A 361 12.66 14.26 13.74
N LEU A 362 11.36 14.35 13.43
CA LEU A 362 10.31 13.65 14.16
C LEU A 362 10.45 12.13 14.08
N PHE A 363 10.73 11.59 12.88
CA PHE A 363 10.98 10.17 12.72
C PHE A 363 12.24 9.71 13.46
N LYS A 364 13.35 10.44 13.34
CA LYS A 364 14.59 10.10 14.05
C LYS A 364 14.42 10.18 15.57
N ALA A 365 13.67 11.16 16.07
CA ALA A 365 13.35 11.30 17.49
C ALA A 365 12.53 10.11 18.01
N GLU A 366 11.51 9.67 17.27
CA GLU A 366 10.73 8.48 17.64
C GLU A 366 11.61 7.21 17.61
N PHE A 367 12.51 7.06 16.63
CA PHE A 367 13.38 5.88 16.55
C PHE A 367 14.51 5.86 17.58
N GLY A 368 14.94 7.01 18.10
CA GLY A 368 15.95 7.11 19.16
C GLY A 368 17.26 6.40 18.76
N GLU A 369 17.67 5.39 19.54
CA GLU A 369 18.87 4.59 19.25
C GLU A 369 18.83 3.88 17.89
N GLN A 370 17.63 3.69 17.32
CA GLN A 370 17.42 3.09 15.99
C GLN A 370 17.35 4.14 14.87
N ALA A 371 17.67 5.41 15.12
CA ALA A 371 17.55 6.49 14.13
C ALA A 371 18.35 6.26 12.84
N SER A 372 19.40 5.43 12.88
CA SER A 372 20.17 5.04 11.69
C SER A 372 19.38 4.23 10.67
N ARG A 373 18.24 3.64 11.05
CA ARG A 373 17.32 2.93 10.15
C ARG A 373 16.49 3.87 9.28
N VAL A 374 16.39 5.15 9.65
CA VAL A 374 15.55 6.16 8.98
C VAL A 374 16.34 6.88 7.88
N LYS A 375 16.07 6.56 6.61
CA LYS A 375 16.67 7.21 5.44
C LYS A 375 15.77 8.34 4.93
N CYS A 376 16.01 9.56 5.39
CA CYS A 376 15.21 10.71 4.98
C CYS A 376 15.55 11.14 3.54
N MET A 377 14.57 11.12 2.64
CA MET A 377 14.71 11.49 1.23
C MET A 377 14.05 12.84 0.95
N MET A 378 14.70 13.68 0.15
CA MET A 378 14.17 14.97 -0.26
C MET A 378 13.89 14.98 -1.76
N GLY A 379 12.64 15.24 -2.17
CA GLY A 379 12.27 15.34 -3.57
C GLY A 379 12.90 16.57 -4.25
N GLY A 380 13.51 16.37 -5.42
CA GLY A 380 14.15 17.41 -6.22
C GLY A 380 13.61 17.48 -7.65
N PHE A 381 14.17 18.39 -8.44
CA PHE A 381 13.89 18.51 -9.87
C PHE A 381 15.17 18.42 -10.69
N VAL A 382 15.25 17.40 -11.55
CA VAL A 382 16.47 17.11 -12.32
C VAL A 382 16.76 18.13 -13.41
N ALA A 383 15.73 18.77 -13.97
CA ALA A 383 15.90 19.68 -15.11
C ALA A 383 16.26 21.12 -14.71
N ASN A 384 16.15 21.46 -13.42
CA ASN A 384 16.52 22.76 -12.88
C ASN A 384 17.11 22.58 -11.47
N ASP A 385 18.43 22.60 -11.39
CA ASP A 385 19.20 22.39 -10.16
C ASP A 385 18.93 23.46 -9.09
N TRP A 386 18.64 24.71 -9.49
CA TRP A 386 18.26 25.79 -8.58
C TRP A 386 17.06 25.42 -7.71
N VAL A 387 16.09 24.68 -8.24
CA VAL A 387 14.93 24.20 -7.47
C VAL A 387 15.40 23.28 -6.35
N THR A 388 16.24 22.30 -6.69
CA THR A 388 16.77 21.34 -5.73
C THR A 388 17.67 22.03 -4.69
N ASP A 389 18.55 22.94 -5.12
CA ASP A 389 19.40 23.75 -4.23
C ASP A 389 18.56 24.58 -3.24
N ARG A 390 17.47 25.22 -3.73
CA ARG A 390 16.60 26.04 -2.89
C ARG A 390 15.85 25.22 -1.84
N ILE A 391 15.44 23.99 -2.16
CA ILE A 391 14.80 23.08 -1.20
C ILE A 391 15.83 22.61 -0.15
N LEU A 392 17.04 22.21 -0.59
CA LEU A 392 18.08 21.67 0.29
C LEU A 392 18.66 22.71 1.25
N SER A 393 18.86 23.94 0.76
CA SER A 393 19.37 25.06 1.56
C SER A 393 18.27 25.71 2.41
N CYS A 394 17.05 25.81 1.86
CA CYS A 394 15.87 26.40 2.50
C CYS A 394 16.17 27.69 3.29
N PRO A 395 16.66 28.73 2.61
CA PRO A 395 17.21 29.93 3.25
C PRO A 395 16.24 30.67 4.18
N LEU A 396 14.93 30.66 3.93
CA LEU A 396 13.96 31.32 4.82
C LEU A 396 13.88 30.65 6.18
N TYR A 397 13.92 29.31 6.22
CA TYR A 397 13.97 28.55 7.46
C TYR A 397 15.35 28.63 8.14
N ALA A 398 16.42 28.53 7.35
CA ALA A 398 17.77 28.62 7.88
C ALA A 398 18.03 29.96 8.59
N GLN A 399 17.45 31.06 8.10
CA GLN A 399 17.54 32.37 8.75
C GLN A 399 16.87 32.40 10.13
N THR A 400 15.75 31.70 10.30
CA THR A 400 15.03 31.65 11.59
C THR A 400 15.62 30.65 12.57
N GLU A 401 16.33 29.63 12.07
CA GLU A 401 16.87 28.50 12.87
C GLU A 401 18.41 28.52 12.98
N GLY A 402 19.01 29.70 13.10
CA GLY A 402 20.44 29.84 13.40
C GLY A 402 21.38 29.24 12.32
N GLY A 403 20.96 29.24 11.05
CA GLY A 403 21.72 28.72 9.92
C GLY A 403 21.52 27.22 9.65
N TYR A 404 20.53 26.58 10.27
CA TYR A 404 20.22 25.17 9.99
C TYR A 404 19.69 25.01 8.55
N VAL A 405 20.50 24.40 7.68
CA VAL A 405 20.07 24.04 6.31
C VAL A 405 19.22 22.76 6.34
N CYS A 406 18.12 22.74 5.57
CA CYS A 406 17.15 21.63 5.60
C CYS A 406 17.73 20.28 5.17
N SER A 407 18.80 20.27 4.39
CA SER A 407 19.50 19.06 3.95
C SER A 407 20.38 18.41 5.02
N LYS A 408 20.65 19.07 6.15
CA LYS A 408 21.67 18.62 7.13
C LYS A 408 21.52 17.16 7.58
N ASP A 409 20.29 16.72 7.81
CA ASP A 409 19.98 15.37 8.29
C ASP A 409 19.40 14.44 7.22
N MET A 410 19.36 14.90 5.96
CA MET A 410 18.82 14.13 4.84
C MET A 410 19.83 13.08 4.37
N TYR A 411 19.33 11.89 4.02
CA TYR A 411 20.12 10.78 3.50
C TYR A 411 20.40 10.93 2.00
N GLY A 412 19.42 11.42 1.24
CA GLY A 412 19.57 11.55 -0.20
C GLY A 412 18.50 12.42 -0.86
N VAL A 413 18.71 12.68 -2.14
CA VAL A 413 17.78 13.43 -3.01
C VAL A 413 17.09 12.47 -3.96
N ALA A 414 15.77 12.53 -4.02
CA ALA A 414 14.96 11.77 -4.96
C ALA A 414 14.68 12.63 -6.20
N ILE A 415 15.04 12.14 -7.38
CA ILE A 415 14.80 12.81 -8.66
C ILE A 415 14.16 11.84 -9.65
N ALA A 416 13.41 12.38 -10.62
CA ALA A 416 12.83 11.60 -11.72
C ALA A 416 13.53 11.94 -13.04
N PRO A 417 14.66 11.30 -13.39
CA PRO A 417 15.25 11.42 -14.71
C PRO A 417 14.41 10.62 -15.70
N TYR A 418 13.36 11.25 -16.24
CA TYR A 418 12.51 10.62 -17.25
C TYR A 418 13.34 10.33 -18.51
N PHE A 419 13.39 9.06 -18.93
CA PHE A 419 13.98 8.66 -20.19
C PHE A 419 13.06 7.70 -20.93
N ALA A 420 13.00 7.86 -22.25
CA ALA A 420 12.42 6.91 -23.20
C ALA A 420 11.03 6.35 -22.85
N GLY A 421 10.09 7.21 -22.44
CA GLY A 421 8.72 6.81 -22.10
C GLY A 421 7.96 6.06 -23.21
N TYR A 422 8.42 6.13 -24.46
CA TYR A 422 7.87 5.39 -25.60
C TYR A 422 8.36 3.94 -25.73
N PHE A 423 9.39 3.52 -24.98
CA PHE A 423 9.94 2.16 -25.07
C PHE A 423 9.06 1.06 -24.47
N HIS A 424 7.91 1.41 -23.88
CA HIS A 424 6.93 0.43 -23.39
C HIS A 424 6.16 -0.27 -24.52
N GLU A 425 6.19 0.26 -25.75
CA GLU A 425 5.46 -0.33 -26.88
C GLU A 425 6.14 -1.61 -27.41
N ASP A 426 5.35 -2.64 -27.74
CA ASP A 426 5.83 -3.95 -28.25
C ASP A 426 6.79 -3.85 -29.45
N LYS A 427 6.66 -2.80 -30.27
CA LYS A 427 7.56 -2.57 -31.41
C LYS A 427 9.02 -2.41 -31.02
N TYR A 428 9.31 -2.06 -29.76
CA TYR A 428 10.67 -1.96 -29.23
C TYR A 428 11.15 -3.25 -28.56
N LEU A 429 10.32 -4.30 -28.42
CA LEU A 429 10.72 -5.58 -27.84
C LEU A 429 11.95 -6.21 -28.52
N PRO A 430 12.10 -6.19 -29.87
CA PRO A 430 13.31 -6.69 -30.52
C PRO A 430 14.58 -5.92 -30.10
N LEU A 431 14.48 -4.61 -29.86
CA LEU A 431 15.60 -3.79 -29.39
C LEU A 431 16.01 -4.17 -27.96
N TRP A 432 15.03 -4.40 -27.08
CA TRP A 432 15.29 -4.87 -25.72
C TRP A 432 15.98 -6.23 -25.70
N GLN A 433 15.52 -7.17 -26.54
CA GLN A 433 16.12 -8.50 -26.68
C GLN A 433 17.56 -8.40 -27.19
N ASP A 434 17.80 -7.57 -28.21
CA ASP A 434 19.14 -7.33 -28.74
C ASP A 434 20.10 -6.78 -27.68
N TRP A 435 19.66 -5.82 -26.86
CA TRP A 435 20.47 -5.29 -25.76
C TRP A 435 20.80 -6.36 -24.72
N LEU A 436 19.82 -7.17 -24.33
CA LEU A 436 20.04 -8.27 -23.38
C LEU A 436 21.04 -9.31 -23.94
N ASP A 437 20.94 -9.61 -25.24
CA ASP A 437 21.80 -10.60 -25.89
C ASP A 437 23.22 -10.08 -26.16
N ASN A 438 23.37 -8.79 -26.49
CA ASN A 438 24.63 -8.21 -26.97
C ASN A 438 25.42 -7.39 -25.93
N GLU A 439 24.76 -6.70 -25.00
CA GLU A 439 25.45 -5.85 -24.00
C GLU A 439 25.81 -6.62 -22.72
N PHE A 440 24.94 -7.51 -22.24
CA PHE A 440 25.21 -8.25 -20.99
C PHE A 440 26.27 -9.33 -21.14
N ARG A 441 26.41 -9.96 -22.31
CA ARG A 441 27.48 -10.94 -22.57
C ARG A 441 28.87 -10.35 -22.74
N LYS A 442 29.00 -9.04 -22.95
CA LYS A 442 30.31 -8.36 -23.09
C LYS A 442 30.86 -7.79 -21.79
N ARG A 443 30.07 -7.81 -20.70
CA ARG A 443 30.43 -7.21 -19.40
C ARG A 443 30.41 -8.21 -18.23
N LEU A 444 30.20 -9.50 -18.50
CA LEU A 444 30.57 -10.64 -17.63
C LEU A 444 31.75 -11.36 -18.27
#